data_AF-A0A486XJS0-F1
#
_entry.id   AF-A0A486XJS0-F1
#
_cell.length_a   1.000
_cell.length_b   1.000
_cell.length_c   1.000
_cell.angle_alpha   90.00
_cell.angle_beta   90.00
_cell.angle_gamma   90.00
#
_symmetry.space_group_name_H-M   'P 1'
#
loop_
_entity.id
_entity.type
_entity.pdbx_description
1 polymer ?
#
loop_
_entity_poly.entity_id
_entity_poly.type
_entity_poly.pdbx_seq_one_letter_code
_entity_poly.pdbx_strand_id
1 'polypeptide(L)'
;MTIIELVGFIPAIIFPTATLIQLWHLIKTKSAAGVSALAWAAFALGNISMYVYTEKYTQVQTIVGLLFTAILQMAIIVLVLKYNRQNH
;
A
#
# COMPACT_ATOMS: atom_id res chain seq x y z
N MET A 1 -9.20 25.84 2.95
CA MET A 1 -9.17 24.40 3.26
C MET A 1 -10.18 24.12 4.35
N THR A 2 -11.05 23.14 4.15
CA THR A 2 -11.96 22.64 5.20
C THR A 2 -11.26 21.61 6.07
N ILE A 3 -11.80 21.35 7.27
CA ILE A 3 -11.28 20.28 8.15
C ILE A 3 -11.30 18.90 7.46
N ILE A 4 -12.30 18.65 6.61
CA ILE A 4 -12.47 17.39 5.87
C ILE A 4 -11.35 17.23 4.83
N GLU A 5 -11.00 18.30 4.11
CA GLU A 5 -9.87 18.29 3.17
C GLU A 5 -8.54 18.01 3.88
N LEU A 6 -8.36 18.58 5.08
CA LEU A 6 -7.15 18.40 5.87
C LEU A 6 -7.04 16.97 6.43
N VAL A 7 -8.15 16.42 6.93
CA VAL A 7 -8.23 15.03 7.38
C VAL A 7 -8.02 14.06 6.22
N GLY A 8 -8.44 14.40 5.00
CA GLY A 8 -8.18 13.60 3.81
C GLY A 8 -6.69 13.40 3.48
N PHE A 9 -5.82 14.31 3.91
CA PHE A 9 -4.37 14.14 3.76
C PHE A 9 -3.77 13.11 4.73
N ILE A 10 -4.44 12.81 5.85
CA ILE A 10 -3.95 11.83 6.83
C ILE A 10 -3.77 10.45 6.20
N PRO A 11 -4.78 9.80 5.61
CA PRO A 11 -4.59 8.52 4.94
C PRO A 11 -3.63 8.62 3.75
N ALA A 12 -3.65 9.76 3.03
CA ALA A 12 -2.75 10.01 1.90
C ALA A 12 -1.27 10.05 2.27
N ILE A 13 -0.93 10.27 3.54
CA ILE A 13 0.44 10.25 4.06
C ILE A 13 0.70 8.94 4.78
N ILE A 14 -0.18 8.56 5.72
CA ILE A 14 0.05 7.42 6.63
C ILE A 14 0.12 6.10 5.86
N PHE A 15 -0.80 5.85 4.92
CA PHE A 15 -0.84 4.59 4.19
C PHE A 15 0.39 4.36 3.31
N PRO A 16 0.82 5.30 2.45
CA PRO A 16 2.03 5.10 1.66
C PRO A 16 3.28 5.04 2.54
N THR A 17 3.38 5.88 3.59
CA THR A 17 4.54 5.83 4.50
C THR A 17 4.66 4.48 5.21
N ALA A 18 3.57 3.95 5.77
CA ALA A 18 3.58 2.63 6.41
C ALA A 18 3.96 1.52 5.41
N THR A 19 3.44 1.60 4.18
CA THR A 19 3.75 0.63 3.12
C THR A 19 5.22 0.70 2.69
N LEU A 20 5.79 1.92 2.58
CA LEU A 20 7.21 2.13 2.29
C LEU A 20 8.11 1.58 3.40
N ILE A 21 7.74 1.74 4.67
CA ILE A 21 8.48 1.16 5.81
C ILE A 21 8.52 -0.36 5.69
N GLN A 22 7.39 -1.01 5.38
CA GLN A 22 7.34 -2.46 5.18
C GLN A 22 8.19 -2.89 3.96
N LEU A 23 8.10 -2.15 2.85
CA LEU A 23 8.86 -2.45 1.65
C LEU A 23 10.37 -2.34 1.91
N TRP A 24 10.80 -1.28 2.60
CA TRP A 24 12.18 -1.09 3.01
C TRP A 24 12.65 -2.22 3.95
N HIS A 25 11.81 -2.63 4.90
CA HIS A 25 12.11 -3.75 5.79
C HIS A 25 12.34 -5.05 5.00
N LEU A 26 11.47 -5.38 4.04
CA LEU A 26 11.63 -6.55 3.17
C LEU A 26 12.92 -6.50 2.36
N ILE A 27 13.22 -5.36 1.73
CA ILE A 27 14.46 -5.18 0.93
C ILE A 27 15.70 -5.33 1.80
N LYS A 28 15.70 -4.73 3.00
CA LYS A 28 16.84 -4.74 3.92
C LYS A 28 17.10 -6.12 4.51
N THR A 29 16.05 -6.81 4.94
CA THR A 29 16.17 -8.13 5.58
C THR A 29 16.30 -9.26 4.57
N LYS A 30 15.87 -9.06 3.32
CA LYS A 30 15.75 -10.09 2.27
C LYS A 30 14.95 -11.31 2.76
N SER A 31 14.03 -11.11 3.69
CA SER A 31 13.19 -12.15 4.28
C SER A 31 11.74 -11.69 4.30
N ALA A 32 10.84 -12.61 4.00
CA ALA A 32 9.40 -12.39 4.08
C ALA A 32 8.74 -13.15 5.25
N ALA A 33 9.53 -13.60 6.22
CA ALA A 33 9.03 -14.31 7.40
C ALA A 33 7.96 -13.46 8.13
N GLY A 34 6.78 -14.04 8.35
CA GLY A 34 5.65 -13.36 9.01
C GLY A 34 4.86 -12.39 8.13
N VAL A 35 5.22 -12.22 6.84
CA VAL A 35 4.52 -11.30 5.93
C VAL A 35 3.63 -12.08 4.96
N SER A 36 2.31 -11.87 5.05
CA SER A 36 1.33 -12.58 4.21
C SER A 36 1.10 -11.89 2.86
N ALA A 37 1.47 -12.55 1.76
CA ALA A 37 1.18 -12.07 0.41
C ALA A 37 -0.32 -11.89 0.14
N LEU A 38 -1.16 -12.79 0.67
CA LEU A 38 -2.61 -12.74 0.48
C LEU A 38 -3.23 -11.54 1.20
N ALA A 39 -2.76 -11.21 2.40
CA ALA A 39 -3.22 -10.03 3.12
C ALA A 39 -2.87 -8.74 2.37
N TRP A 40 -1.64 -8.63 1.85
CA TRP A 40 -1.23 -7.48 1.03
C TRP A 40 -1.99 -7.40 -0.30
N ALA A 41 -2.33 -8.54 -0.91
CA ALA A 41 -3.21 -8.58 -2.08
C ALA A 41 -4.62 -8.05 -1.78
N ALA A 42 -5.20 -8.46 -0.65
CA ALA A 42 -6.49 -7.95 -0.20
C ALA A 42 -6.47 -6.44 0.05
N PHE A 43 -5.40 -5.92 0.66
CA PHE A 43 -5.22 -4.47 0.84
C PHE A 43 -5.09 -3.72 -0.48
N ALA A 44 -4.30 -4.25 -1.43
CA ALA A 44 -4.15 -3.64 -2.76
C ALA A 44 -5.49 -3.57 -3.50
N LEU A 45 -6.22 -4.68 -3.52
CA LEU A 45 -7.56 -4.75 -4.12
C LEU A 45 -8.55 -3.80 -3.41
N GLY A 46 -8.50 -3.75 -2.09
CA GLY A 46 -9.32 -2.85 -1.28
C GLY A 46 -9.07 -1.38 -1.62
N ASN A 47 -7.80 -0.97 -1.73
CA ASN A 47 -7.43 0.40 -2.10
C ASN A 47 -7.85 0.76 -3.54
N ILE A 48 -7.70 -0.16 -4.50
CA ILE A 48 -8.18 0.05 -5.87
C ILE A 48 -9.71 0.19 -5.89
N SER A 49 -10.42 -0.70 -5.20
CA SER A 49 -11.88 -0.67 -5.11
C SER A 49 -12.37 0.61 -4.44
N MET A 50 -11.69 1.04 -3.37
CA MET A 50 -12.01 2.27 -2.65
C MET A 50 -11.77 3.50 -3.53
N TYR A 51 -10.71 3.51 -4.34
CA TYR A 51 -10.47 4.59 -5.28
C TYR A 51 -11.64 4.75 -6.25
N VAL A 52 -12.12 3.64 -6.84
CA VAL A 52 -13.30 3.63 -7.70
C VAL A 52 -14.54 4.13 -6.95
N TYR A 53 -14.78 3.62 -5.75
CA TYR A 53 -15.95 3.92 -4.92
C TYR A 53 -16.04 5.39 -4.48
N THR A 54 -14.90 6.04 -4.22
CA THR A 54 -14.91 7.44 -3.75
C THR A 54 -15.25 8.47 -4.83
N GLU A 55 -15.22 8.08 -6.12
CA GLU A 55 -15.48 8.94 -7.29
C GLU A 55 -14.61 10.22 -7.38
N LYS A 56 -13.56 10.30 -6.55
CA LYS A 56 -12.67 11.46 -6.41
C LYS A 56 -11.41 11.29 -7.23
N TYR A 57 -11.54 10.99 -8.52
CA TYR A 57 -10.43 10.53 -9.36
C TYR A 57 -9.31 11.56 -9.59
N THR A 58 -9.61 12.84 -9.45
CA THR A 58 -8.65 13.93 -9.66
C THR A 58 -8.04 14.44 -8.35
N GLN A 59 -8.47 13.93 -7.20
CA GLN A 59 -7.96 14.38 -5.91
C GLN A 59 -6.61 13.74 -5.61
N VAL A 60 -5.61 14.55 -5.30
CA VAL A 60 -4.27 14.06 -4.94
C VAL A 60 -4.33 13.13 -3.73
N GLN A 61 -5.23 13.40 -2.77
CA GLN A 61 -5.39 12.58 -1.57
C GLN A 61 -5.81 11.15 -1.89
N THR A 62 -6.73 10.95 -2.84
CA THR A 62 -7.21 9.61 -3.22
C THR A 62 -6.23 8.90 -4.14
N ILE A 63 -5.59 9.62 -5.06
CA ILE A 63 -4.56 9.06 -5.94
C ILE A 63 -3.37 8.55 -5.10
N VAL A 64 -2.85 9.38 -4.20
CA VAL A 64 -1.68 9.03 -3.38
C VAL A 64 -2.07 8.03 -2.28
N GLY A 65 -3.14 8.30 -1.55
CA GLY A 65 -3.58 7.45 -0.44
C GLY A 65 -4.07 6.08 -0.86
N LEU A 66 -4.61 5.93 -2.08
CA LEU A 66 -5.23 4.68 -2.51
C LEU A 66 -4.44 4.04 -3.67
N LEU A 67 -4.37 4.67 -4.85
CA LEU A 67 -3.73 4.05 -6.02
C LEU A 67 -2.23 3.87 -5.87
N PHE A 68 -1.51 4.92 -5.51
CA PHE A 68 -0.06 4.84 -5.28
C PHE A 68 0.25 3.84 -4.16
N THR A 69 -0.51 3.89 -3.07
CA THR A 69 -0.40 2.90 -1.99
C THR A 69 -0.64 1.47 -2.50
N ALA A 70 -1.66 1.23 -3.34
CA ALA A 70 -1.89 -0.09 -3.93
C ALA A 70 -0.72 -0.58 -4.79
N ILE A 71 -0.07 0.31 -5.54
CA ILE A 71 1.15 -0.01 -6.31
C ILE A 71 2.28 -0.46 -5.36
N LEU A 72 2.49 0.26 -4.26
CA LEU A 72 3.49 -0.14 -3.25
C LEU A 72 3.15 -1.48 -2.59
N GLN A 73 1.87 -1.75 -2.35
CA GLN A 73 1.40 -3.03 -1.81
C GLN A 73 1.64 -4.17 -2.80
N MET A 74 1.43 -3.94 -4.10
CA MET A 74 1.82 -4.90 -5.14
C MET A 74 3.33 -5.18 -5.14
N ALA A 75 4.16 -4.15 -4.93
CA ALA A 75 5.61 -4.35 -4.79
C ALA A 75 5.96 -5.24 -3.57
N ILE A 76 5.25 -5.08 -2.44
CA ILE A 76 5.39 -5.98 -1.29
C ILE A 76 5.05 -7.42 -1.67
N ILE A 77 3.94 -7.65 -2.37
CA ILE A 77 3.53 -9.00 -2.81
C ILE A 77 4.63 -9.64 -3.66
N VAL A 78 5.19 -8.91 -4.62
CA VAL A 78 6.28 -9.40 -5.48
C VAL A 78 7.51 -9.78 -4.64
N LEU A 79 7.91 -8.96 -3.67
CA LEU A 79 9.04 -9.27 -2.79
C LEU A 79 8.77 -10.45 -1.87
N VAL A 80 7.57 -10.56 -1.31
CA VAL A 80 7.17 -11.69 -0.45
C VAL A 80 7.26 -13.00 -1.23
N LEU A 81 6.68 -13.04 -2.45
CA LEU A 81 6.74 -14.22 -3.31
C LEU A 81 8.18 -14.56 -3.72
N LYS A 82 9.02 -13.54 -3.98
CA LYS A 82 10.43 -13.73 -4.32
C LYS A 82 11.23 -14.32 -3.17
N TYR A 83 11.11 -13.78 -1.95
CA TYR A 83 11.89 -14.22 -0.81
C TYR A 83 11.40 -15.54 -0.22
N ASN A 84 10.09 -15.84 -0.30
CA ASN A 84 9.57 -17.16 0.10
C ASN A 84 10.13 -18.29 -0.79
N ARG A 85 10.35 -18.04 -2.09
CA ARG A 85 10.96 -19.03 -3.00
C ARG A 85 12.45 -19.26 -2.76
N GLN A 86 13.14 -18.39 -2.02
CA GLN A 86 14.57 -18.54 -1.71
C GLN A 86 14.82 -19.33 -0.42
N ASN A 87 13.80 -19.43 0.44
CA ASN A 87 13.86 -20.14 1.72
C ASN A 87 13.35 -21.60 1.62
N HIS A 88 12.90 -22.03 0.44
CA HIS A 88 12.53 -23.40 0.10
C HIS A 88 13.53 -23.97 -0.90
#